data_AF-A0A1J5PAV1-F1
#
_entry.id   AF-A0A1J5PAV1-F1
#
_cell.length_a   1.000
_cell.length_b   1.000
_cell.length_c   1.000
_cell.angle_alpha   90.00
_cell.angle_beta   90.00
_cell.angle_gamma   90.00
#
_symmetry.space_group_name_H-M   'P 1'
#
loop_
_entity.id
_entity.type
_entity.pdbx_description
1 polymer ?
#
loop_
_entity_poly.entity_id
_entity_poly.type
_entity_poly.pdbx_seq_one_letter_code
_entity_poly.pdbx_strand_id
1 'polypeptide(L)' 'MKITPTIYFPLMVHEAMMLEPTETEPKETLDAFGDALIAINKEAIANPDLAPHNTPARRLDEEGAARNPVLRWRGK' A
#
# COMPACT_ATOMS: atom_id res chain seq x y z
N MET A 1 5.99 7.78 4.98
CA MET A 1 6.99 6.99 4.23
C MET A 1 7.00 7.54 2.81
N LYS A 2 8.16 7.95 2.29
CA LYS A 2 8.28 8.73 1.04
C LYS A 2 8.38 7.84 -0.21
N ILE A 3 8.87 6.62 -0.05
CA ILE A 3 8.99 5.62 -1.12
C ILE A 3 7.71 4.78 -1.14
N THR A 4 7.10 4.66 -2.31
CA THR A 4 5.90 3.84 -2.55
C THR A 4 6.14 2.90 -3.75
N PRO A 5 5.96 1.59 -3.59
CA PRO A 5 6.10 0.62 -4.69
C PRO A 5 4.98 0.75 -5.73
N THR A 6 5.27 0.32 -6.96
CA THR A 6 4.21 -0.13 -7.88
C THR A 6 3.87 -1.57 -7.52
N ILE A 7 2.61 -1.83 -7.19
CA ILE A 7 2.12 -3.18 -6.82
C ILE A 7 1.59 -3.89 -8.08
N TYR A 8 1.74 -5.21 -8.14
CA TYR A 8 1.28 -6.08 -9.23
C TYR A 8 1.89 -5.75 -10.60
N PHE A 9 3.15 -5.32 -10.61
CA PHE A 9 3.92 -5.10 -11.84
C PHE A 9 5.40 -5.47 -11.63
N PRO A 10 6.09 -6.05 -12.63
CA PRO A 10 5.56 -6.52 -13.92
C PRO A 10 4.68 -7.78 -13.75
N LEU A 11 3.68 -7.92 -14.62
CA LEU A 11 2.62 -8.94 -14.49
C LEU A 11 3.12 -10.40 -14.57
N MET A 12 4.34 -10.63 -15.09
CA MET A 12 4.92 -11.98 -15.17
C MET A 12 5.48 -12.48 -13.83
N VAL A 13 5.59 -11.61 -12.83
CA VAL A 13 6.05 -11.94 -11.49
C VAL A 13 4.84 -11.90 -10.55
N HIS A 14 4.51 -13.04 -9.95
CA HIS A 14 3.37 -13.17 -9.03
C HIS A 14 3.63 -12.36 -7.74
N GLU A 15 2.59 -11.69 -7.24
CA GLU A 15 2.65 -10.84 -6.04
C GLU A 15 3.80 -9.80 -6.07
N ALA A 16 4.12 -9.30 -7.27
CA ALA A 16 5.26 -8.40 -7.46
C ALA A 16 5.06 -7.03 -6.79
N MET A 17 6.15 -6.56 -6.19
CA MET A 17 6.34 -5.17 -5.77
C MET A 17 7.55 -4.62 -6.52
N MET A 18 7.32 -3.68 -7.44
CA MET A 18 8.41 -2.98 -8.13
C MET A 18 8.80 -1.72 -7.35
N LEU A 19 10.05 -1.68 -6.89
CA LEU A 19 10.62 -0.58 -6.12
C LEU A 19 11.52 0.29 -7.01
N GLU A 20 11.30 1.60 -6.97
CA GLU A 20 12.11 2.59 -7.69
C GLU A 20 12.53 3.71 -6.73
N PRO A 21 13.58 3.52 -5.90
CA PRO A 21 14.21 4.64 -5.22
C PRO A 21 14.97 5.48 -6.26
N THR A 22 14.60 6.75 -6.41
CA THR A 22 15.36 7.69 -7.25
C THR A 22 16.70 8.03 -6.58
N GLU A 23 17.64 8.55 -7.35
CA GLU A 23 18.98 8.94 -6.89
C GLU A 23 18.98 10.02 -5.81
N THR A 24 17.87 10.73 -5.64
CA THR A 24 17.70 11.79 -4.63
C THR A 24 17.35 11.27 -3.24
N GLU A 25 17.01 9.98 -3.11
CA GLU A 25 16.72 9.39 -1.81
C GLU A 25 18.00 9.07 -1.05
N PRO A 26 18.19 9.63 0.17
CA PRO A 26 19.39 9.39 0.95
C PRO A 26 19.36 7.98 1.55
N LYS A 27 20.55 7.45 1.88
CA LYS A 27 20.71 6.09 2.40
C LYS A 27 19.82 5.81 3.61
N GLU A 28 19.71 6.77 4.52
CA GLU A 28 18.94 6.65 5.75
C GLU A 28 17.44 6.44 5.46
N THR A 29 16.94 7.01 4.34
CA THR A 29 15.55 6.78 3.91
C THR A 29 15.36 5.37 3.35
N LEU A 30 16.36 4.83 2.64
CA LEU A 30 16.34 3.45 2.14
C LEU A 30 16.41 2.45 3.29
N ASP A 31 17.28 2.68 4.27
CA ASP A 31 17.40 1.84 5.47
C ASP A 31 16.07 1.84 6.23
N ALA A 32 15.50 3.03 6.49
CA ALA A 32 14.21 3.15 7.18
C ALA A 32 13.05 2.50 6.41
N PHE A 33 13.08 2.54 5.07
CA PHE A 33 12.11 1.85 4.23
C PHE A 33 12.23 0.32 4.36
N GLY A 34 13.46 -0.20 4.36
CA GLY A 34 13.73 -1.63 4.57
C GLY A 34 13.27 -2.11 5.95
N ASP A 35 13.58 -1.36 7.00
CA ASP A 35 13.15 -1.67 8.37
C ASP A 35 11.62 -1.70 8.50
N ALA A 36 10.93 -0.74 7.84
CA ALA A 36 9.48 -0.72 7.79
C ALA A 36 8.90 -1.97 7.10
N LEU A 37 9.47 -2.42 5.97
CA LEU A 37 9.04 -3.64 5.30
C LEU A 37 9.24 -4.89 6.17
N ILE A 38 10.35 -4.98 6.89
CA ILE A 38 10.62 -6.08 7.83
C ILE A 38 9.57 -6.10 8.95
N ALA A 39 9.24 -4.92 9.51
CA ALA A 39 8.21 -4.79 10.53
C ALA A 39 6.82 -5.20 10.00
N ILE A 40 6.44 -4.71 8.81
CA ILE A 40 5.18 -5.04 8.15
C ILE A 40 5.08 -6.55 7.90
N ASN A 41 6.15 -7.20 7.45
CA ASN A 41 6.14 -8.64 7.21
C ASN A 41 5.87 -9.44 8.50
N LYS A 42 6.47 -9.02 9.63
CA LYS A 42 6.19 -9.64 10.94
C LYS A 42 4.75 -9.43 11.37
N GLU A 43 4.22 -8.22 11.20
CA GLU A 43 2.83 -7.90 11.54
C GLU A 43 1.85 -8.66 10.66
N ALA A 44 2.06 -8.73 9.35
CA ALA A 44 1.18 -9.41 8.40
C ALA A 44 1.06 -10.91 8.68
N ILE A 45 2.15 -11.56 9.11
CA ILE A 45 2.12 -12.96 9.53
C ILE A 45 1.31 -13.15 10.83
N ALA A 46 1.39 -12.20 11.76
CA ALA A 46 0.73 -12.31 13.05
C ALA A 46 -0.75 -11.88 13.01
N ASN A 47 -1.07 -10.78 12.31
CA ASN A 47 -2.36 -10.09 12.30
C ASN A 47 -2.64 -9.45 10.92
N PRO A 48 -2.92 -10.24 9.88
CA PRO A 48 -3.03 -9.75 8.50
C PRO A 48 -4.15 -8.72 8.25
N ASP A 49 -5.25 -8.79 9.02
CA ASP A 49 -6.45 -7.97 8.78
C ASP A 49 -6.43 -6.59 9.44
N LEU A 50 -5.38 -6.29 10.21
CA LEU A 50 -5.39 -5.15 11.13
C LEU A 50 -5.08 -3.83 10.38
N ALA A 51 -4.33 -3.89 9.28
CA ALA A 51 -3.88 -2.72 8.51
C ALA A 51 -4.93 -2.21 7.48
N PRO A 52 -4.98 -0.89 7.19
CA PRO A 52 -4.21 0.21 7.80
C PRO A 52 -4.85 0.74 9.10
N HIS A 53 -4.04 1.19 10.07
CA HIS A 53 -4.49 1.59 11.43
C HIS A 53 -4.98 3.02 11.57
N ASN A 54 -4.21 3.96 11.03
CA ASN A 54 -4.29 5.38 11.38
C ASN A 54 -4.64 6.27 10.17
N THR A 55 -5.09 5.65 9.08
CA THR A 55 -5.54 6.37 7.88
C THR A 55 -6.97 6.90 8.08
N PRO A 56 -7.36 8.00 7.41
CA PRO A 56 -8.71 8.56 7.54
C PRO A 56 -9.85 7.58 7.21
N ALA A 57 -9.56 6.56 6.40
CA ALA A 57 -10.44 5.45 6.09
C ALA A 57 -9.70 4.12 6.26
N ARG A 58 -10.43 3.04 6.55
CA ARG A 58 -9.92 1.65 6.53
C ARG A 58 -9.96 1.08 5.11
N ARG A 59 -9.73 -0.23 4.96
CA ARG A 59 -9.86 -0.94 3.67
C ARG A 59 -11.24 -0.68 3.07
N LEU A 60 -11.26 -0.24 1.81
CA LEU A 60 -12.47 0.10 1.08
C LEU A 60 -13.14 -1.16 0.53
N ASP A 61 -14.47 -1.11 0.41
CA ASP A 61 -15.26 -2.14 -0.27
C ASP A 61 -15.24 -1.89 -1.78
N GLU A 62 -14.20 -2.38 -2.44
CA GLU A 62 -14.02 -2.25 -3.89
C GLU A 62 -15.07 -3.04 -4.68
N GLU A 63 -15.50 -4.20 -4.17
CA GLU A 63 -16.53 -5.00 -4.84
C GLU A 63 -17.88 -4.26 -4.83
N GLY A 64 -18.29 -3.76 -3.67
CA GLY A 64 -19.52 -2.99 -3.52
C GLY A 64 -19.51 -1.72 -4.37
N ALA A 65 -18.38 -1.02 -4.40
CA ALA A 65 -18.20 0.17 -5.23
C ALA A 65 -18.27 -0.15 -6.73
N ALA A 66 -17.69 -1.27 -7.17
CA ALA A 66 -17.76 -1.71 -8.56
C ALA A 66 -19.17 -2.13 -8.99
N ARG A 67 -19.93 -2.78 -8.10
CA ARG A 67 -21.31 -3.23 -8.37
C ARG A 67 -22.34 -2.10 -8.29
N ASN A 68 -22.15 -1.13 -7.39
CA ASN A 68 -23.10 -0.04 -7.13
C ASN A 68 -22.40 1.34 -7.12
N PRO A 69 -21.85 1.81 -8.26
CA PRO A 69 -21.00 2.98 -8.27
C PRO A 69 -21.77 4.29 -8.03
N VAL A 70 -21.30 5.09 -7.06
CA VAL A 70 -21.77 6.48 -6.85
C VAL A 70 -20.82 7.43 -7.59
N LEU A 71 -21.15 7.72 -8.85
CA LEU A 71 -20.27 8.44 -9.78
C LEU A 71 -20.33 9.97 -9.68
N ARG A 72 -21.29 10.52 -8.93
CA ARG A 72 -21.44 11.97 -8.76
C ARG A 72 -21.84 12.30 -7.34
N TRP A 73 -21.31 13.41 -6.84
CA TRP A 73 -21.80 14.00 -5.62
C TRP A 73 -23.25 14.47 -5.81
N ARG A 74 -24.12 14.09 -4.88
CA ARG A 74 -25.48 14.61 -4.77
C ARG A 74 -25.49 15.33 -3.44
N GLY A 75 -25.20 16.63 -3.45
CA GLY A 75 -25.30 17.46 -2.26
C GLY A 75 -26.68 17.32 -1.62
N LYS A 76 -26.78 17.71 -0.36
CA LYS A 76 -28.10 17.96 0.23
C LYS A 76 -28.65 19.28 -0.29
#